data_AF-A0A8S4BSF7-F1
#
_entry.id   AF-A0A8S4BSF7-F1
#
_cell.length_a   1.000
_cell.length_b   1.000
_cell.length_c   1.000
_cell.angle_alpha   90.00
_cell.angle_beta   90.00
_cell.angle_gamma   90.00
#
_symmetry.space_group_name_H-M   'P 1'
#
loop_
_entity.id
_entity.type
_entity.pdbx_description
1 polymer ?
#
loop_
_entity_poly.entity_id
_entity_poly.type
_entity_poly.pdbx_seq_one_letter_code
_entity_poly.pdbx_strand_id
1 'polypeptide(L)'
;MELDRRLLLAHCAAHALSVVAGLLVVVPMALNGSAFKGRCALFSSGYWRTEERAELTEPPQELSRLVVQQWGPLAACQFVTFVGIFTVLYGAAQGWRCLFYLHGRHDDTLFSSFLTVLLSVCVLFLSGGASVILSLGFSSWCDTVTDANTRPYSCAESQSVPLYLDVNTSSFFTELSLAQASLWGVTALWLAQSILAFLRLYHSHSQHMGGPWLHRDKEFLLGQSPTESISSSSPRPPATPTIFI
;
A
#
# COMPACT_ATOMS: atom_id res chain seq x y z
N MET A 1 -18.83 16.67 9.72
CA MET A 1 -18.96 15.91 11.00
C MET A 1 -19.24 14.43 10.76
N GLU A 2 -20.39 14.00 10.21
CA GLU A 2 -20.65 12.56 9.98
C GLU A 2 -19.72 11.94 8.91
N LEU A 3 -19.49 12.66 7.81
CA LEU A 3 -18.63 12.22 6.72
C LEU A 3 -17.15 12.07 7.17
N ASP A 4 -16.65 13.02 7.95
CA ASP A 4 -15.28 12.99 8.49
C ASP A 4 -15.06 11.79 9.41
N ARG A 5 -16.05 11.45 10.26
CA ARG A 5 -15.97 10.30 11.17
C ARG A 5 -15.94 8.98 10.41
N ARG A 6 -16.77 8.82 9.37
CA ARG A 6 -16.78 7.60 8.53
C ARG A 6 -15.47 7.45 7.76
N LEU A 7 -14.95 8.56 7.23
CA LEU A 7 -13.67 8.56 6.54
C LEU A 7 -12.52 8.21 7.50
N LEU A 8 -12.56 8.68 8.75
CA LEU A 8 -11.54 8.37 9.77
C LEU A 8 -11.57 6.89 10.17
N LEU A 9 -12.77 6.32 10.34
CA LEU A 9 -12.94 4.89 10.57
C LEU A 9 -12.41 4.04 9.40
N ALA A 10 -12.67 4.46 8.17
CA ALA A 10 -12.15 3.78 6.98
C ALA A 10 -10.61 3.78 6.93
N HIS A 11 -9.96 4.91 7.26
CA HIS A 11 -8.50 4.97 7.36
C HIS A 11 -7.96 4.06 8.47
N CYS A 12 -8.57 4.07 9.66
CA CYS A 12 -8.22 3.17 10.75
C CYS A 12 -8.28 1.70 10.32
N ALA A 13 -9.40 1.29 9.71
CA ALA A 13 -9.60 -0.08 9.27
C ALA A 13 -8.55 -0.48 8.21
N ALA A 14 -8.30 0.39 7.23
CA ALA A 14 -7.31 0.12 6.20
C ALA A 14 -5.87 0.08 6.75
N HIS A 15 -5.53 0.87 7.79
CA HIS A 15 -4.23 0.75 8.47
C HIS A 15 -4.11 -0.55 9.26
N ALA A 16 -5.15 -0.96 9.99
CA ALA A 16 -5.17 -2.23 10.69
C ALA A 16 -5.02 -3.42 9.72
N LEU A 17 -5.75 -3.40 8.60
CA LEU A 17 -5.62 -4.39 7.54
C LEU A 17 -4.20 -4.42 6.94
N SER A 18 -3.57 -3.24 6.76
CA SER A 18 -2.20 -3.16 6.25
C SER A 18 -1.19 -3.80 7.21
N VAL A 19 -1.40 -3.68 8.54
CA VAL A 19 -0.57 -4.34 9.55
C VAL A 19 -0.70 -5.86 9.47
N VAL A 20 -1.93 -6.37 9.40
CA VAL A 20 -2.18 -7.81 9.28
C VAL A 20 -1.57 -8.36 7.99
N ALA A 21 -1.82 -7.69 6.86
CA ALA A 21 -1.26 -8.09 5.58
C ALA A 21 0.27 -8.01 5.56
N GLY A 22 0.87 -7.01 6.22
CA GLY A 22 2.31 -6.91 6.39
C GLY A 22 2.89 -8.06 7.22
N LEU A 23 2.23 -8.50 8.29
CA LEU A 23 2.64 -9.67 9.06
C LEU A 23 2.57 -10.96 8.24
N LEU A 24 1.54 -11.10 7.40
CA LEU A 24 1.40 -12.22 6.45
C LEU A 24 2.47 -12.20 5.33
N VAL A 25 3.25 -11.13 5.21
CA VAL A 25 4.47 -11.10 4.38
C VAL A 25 5.69 -11.47 5.22
N VAL A 26 5.87 -10.83 6.37
CA VAL A 26 7.07 -10.99 7.20
C VAL A 26 7.23 -12.41 7.72
N VAL A 27 6.14 -13.01 8.22
CA VAL A 27 6.20 -14.35 8.82
C VAL A 27 6.61 -15.40 7.78
N PRO A 28 5.95 -15.51 6.61
CA PRO A 28 6.38 -16.48 5.60
C PRO A 28 7.78 -16.25 5.07
N MET A 29 8.19 -14.99 4.87
CA MET A 29 9.54 -14.68 4.40
C MET A 29 10.61 -15.05 5.43
N ALA A 30 10.33 -14.89 6.73
CA ALA A 30 11.23 -15.30 7.80
C ALA A 30 11.33 -16.82 7.92
N LEU A 31 10.20 -17.53 7.86
CA LEU A 31 10.16 -19.00 7.86
C LEU A 31 10.93 -19.55 6.65
N ASN A 32 10.67 -19.02 5.46
CA ASN A 32 11.36 -19.40 4.24
C ASN A 32 12.87 -19.10 4.33
N GLY A 33 13.26 -17.94 4.84
CA GLY A 33 14.68 -17.61 5.07
C GLY A 33 15.38 -18.61 5.99
N SER A 34 14.71 -19.08 7.05
CA SER A 34 15.25 -20.10 7.95
C SER A 34 15.33 -21.48 7.28
N ALA A 35 14.30 -21.88 6.54
CA ALA A 35 14.22 -23.16 5.84
C ALA A 35 15.31 -23.31 4.77
N PHE A 36 15.66 -22.21 4.11
CA PHE A 36 16.73 -22.12 3.12
C PHE A 36 18.11 -21.78 3.72
N LYS A 37 18.30 -21.91 5.04
CA LYS A 37 19.56 -21.63 5.75
C LYS A 37 20.16 -20.25 5.41
N GLY A 38 19.30 -19.24 5.28
CA GLY A 38 19.66 -17.86 4.94
C GLY A 38 19.91 -17.60 3.44
N ARG A 39 19.69 -18.59 2.56
CA ARG A 39 19.79 -18.43 1.10
C ARG A 39 18.46 -17.97 0.53
N CYS A 40 18.50 -17.25 -0.60
CA CYS A 40 17.31 -16.77 -1.28
C CYS A 40 16.94 -17.70 -2.45
N ALA A 41 15.72 -18.24 -2.42
CA ALA A 41 15.19 -19.08 -3.49
C ALA A 41 14.77 -18.27 -4.74
N LEU A 42 14.39 -17.01 -4.56
CA LEU A 42 13.93 -16.13 -5.65
C LEU A 42 15.04 -15.93 -6.68
N PHE A 43 14.78 -16.20 -7.96
CA PHE A 43 15.76 -16.09 -9.05
C PHE A 43 16.98 -17.02 -8.91
N SER A 44 16.88 -18.13 -8.17
CA SER A 44 17.95 -19.13 -8.20
C SER A 44 17.93 -19.91 -9.52
N SER A 45 19.09 -20.39 -9.96
CA SER A 45 19.24 -21.24 -11.13
C SER A 45 19.74 -22.63 -10.75
N GLY A 46 19.26 -23.64 -11.46
CA GLY A 46 19.63 -25.02 -11.24
C GLY A 46 19.22 -25.89 -12.42
N TYR A 47 19.65 -27.15 -12.37
CA TYR A 47 19.26 -28.17 -13.33
C TYR A 47 19.07 -29.50 -12.61
N TRP A 48 18.25 -30.35 -13.20
CA TRP A 48 18.06 -31.69 -12.67
C TRP A 48 19.14 -32.64 -13.19
N ARG A 49 19.65 -33.47 -12.29
CA ARG A 49 20.57 -34.56 -12.62
C ARG A 49 19.91 -35.87 -12.24
N THR A 50 19.74 -36.76 -13.22
CA THR A 50 19.37 -38.15 -12.97
C THR A 50 20.66 -38.93 -12.71
N GLU A 51 20.75 -39.57 -11.55
CA GLU A 51 21.85 -40.51 -11.27
C GLU A 51 21.31 -41.94 -11.45
N GLU A 52 21.82 -42.62 -12.47
CA GLU A 52 21.66 -44.08 -12.57
C GLU A 52 22.56 -44.71 -11.51
N ARG A 53 21.99 -45.11 -10.37
CA ARG A 53 22.76 -45.88 -9.37
C ARG A 53 23.04 -47.26 -9.95
N ALA A 54 24.26 -47.45 -10.45
CA ALA A 54 24.79 -48.75 -10.83
C ALA A 54 25.30 -49.50 -9.58
N GLU A 55 24.42 -49.87 -8.64
CA GLU A 55 24.79 -50.84 -7.60
C GLU A 55 23.67 -51.84 -7.34
N LEU A 56 24.09 -53.11 -7.37
CA LEU A 56 23.31 -54.35 -7.32
C LEU A 56 22.25 -54.36 -6.21
N THR A 57 21.06 -54.88 -6.54
CA THR A 57 20.10 -55.61 -5.68
C THR A 57 18.73 -54.97 -5.38
N GLU A 58 18.38 -53.80 -5.91
CA GLU A 58 16.99 -53.29 -5.83
C GLU A 58 16.53 -52.70 -7.18
N PRO A 59 15.20 -52.63 -7.47
CA PRO A 59 14.71 -52.13 -8.75
C PRO A 59 15.28 -50.73 -9.04
N PRO A 60 15.53 -50.40 -10.33
CA PRO A 60 16.16 -49.13 -10.70
C PRO A 60 15.28 -47.97 -10.26
N GLN A 61 15.61 -47.37 -9.12
CA GLN A 61 14.98 -46.14 -8.67
C GLN A 61 15.76 -44.99 -9.30
N GLU A 62 15.21 -44.40 -10.36
CA GLU A 62 15.79 -43.19 -10.97
C GLU A 62 15.78 -42.05 -9.95
N LEU A 63 16.90 -41.87 -9.26
CA LEU A 63 17.07 -40.81 -8.29
C LEU A 63 17.38 -39.52 -9.06
N SER A 64 16.35 -38.74 -9.35
CA SER A 64 16.50 -37.39 -9.88
C SER A 64 16.75 -36.43 -8.72
N ARG A 65 17.87 -35.70 -8.76
CA ARG A 65 18.22 -34.66 -7.78
C ARG A 65 18.30 -33.29 -8.44
N LEU A 66 17.83 -32.26 -7.74
CA LEU A 66 17.98 -30.89 -8.19
C LEU A 66 19.35 -30.37 -7.75
N VAL A 67 20.17 -29.92 -8.71
CA VAL A 67 21.46 -29.28 -8.44
C VAL A 67 21.30 -27.78 -8.65
N VAL A 68 21.23 -27.03 -7.55
CA VAL A 68 21.22 -25.56 -7.59
C VAL A 68 22.63 -25.06 -7.89
N GLN A 69 22.81 -24.41 -9.03
CA GLN A 69 24.09 -23.82 -9.43
C GLN A 69 24.36 -22.53 -8.66
N GLN A 70 23.34 -21.66 -8.60
CA GLN A 70 23.45 -20.35 -7.97
C GLN A 70 22.16 -20.00 -7.26
N TRP A 71 22.27 -19.63 -5.99
CA TRP A 71 21.17 -19.07 -5.22
C TRP A 71 20.89 -17.63 -5.65
N GLY A 72 19.64 -17.23 -5.50
CA GLY A 72 19.18 -15.90 -5.82
C GLY A 72 19.90 -14.79 -5.05
N PRO A 73 19.86 -13.55 -5.55
CA PRO A 73 20.43 -12.41 -4.83
C PRO A 73 19.70 -12.22 -3.50
N LEU A 74 20.45 -12.16 -2.41
CA LEU A 74 19.88 -11.97 -1.06
C LEU A 74 19.07 -10.68 -0.95
N ALA A 75 19.45 -9.65 -1.72
CA ALA A 75 18.76 -8.37 -1.81
C ALA A 75 17.29 -8.51 -2.22
N ALA A 76 16.93 -9.49 -3.06
CA ALA A 76 15.53 -9.68 -3.47
C ALA A 76 14.65 -10.13 -2.28
N CYS A 77 15.06 -11.18 -1.57
CA CYS A 77 14.35 -11.65 -0.37
C CYS A 77 14.36 -10.60 0.76
N GLN A 78 15.50 -9.91 0.96
CA GLN A 78 15.62 -8.86 1.97
C GLN A 78 14.74 -7.65 1.68
N PHE A 79 14.65 -7.22 0.42
CA PHE A 79 13.81 -6.10 0.02
C PHE A 79 12.33 -6.39 0.30
N VAL A 80 11.84 -7.57 -0.09
CA VAL A 80 10.47 -8.01 0.19
C VAL A 80 10.19 -8.02 1.70
N THR A 81 11.11 -8.56 2.50
CA THR A 81 10.97 -8.61 3.96
C THR A 81 10.98 -7.21 4.58
N PHE A 82 11.88 -6.33 4.13
CA PHE A 82 11.98 -4.95 4.57
C PHE A 82 10.68 -4.18 4.30
N VAL A 83 10.09 -4.34 3.11
CA VAL A 83 8.83 -3.70 2.76
C VAL A 83 7.68 -4.21 3.64
N GLY A 84 7.66 -5.51 3.97
CA GLY A 84 6.72 -6.08 4.93
C GLY A 84 6.86 -5.46 6.33
N ILE A 85 8.09 -5.40 6.87
CA ILE A 85 8.38 -4.81 8.19
C ILE A 85 8.00 -3.33 8.20
N PHE A 86 8.41 -2.57 7.18
CA PHE A 86 8.11 -1.16 7.06
C PHE A 86 6.60 -0.91 7.01
N THR A 87 5.87 -1.74 6.27
CA THR A 87 4.39 -1.69 6.23
C THR A 87 3.77 -1.93 7.61
N VAL A 88 4.27 -2.91 8.38
CA VAL A 88 3.78 -3.18 9.74
C VAL A 88 4.05 -2.00 10.66
N LEU A 89 5.28 -1.49 10.69
CA LEU A 89 5.65 -0.38 11.57
C LEU A 89 4.90 0.89 11.21
N TYR A 90 4.85 1.23 9.93
CA TYR A 90 4.17 2.43 9.46
C TYR A 90 2.65 2.31 9.63
N GLY A 91 2.06 1.16 9.32
CA GLY A 91 0.64 0.88 9.55
C GLY A 91 0.25 0.95 11.03
N ALA A 92 1.10 0.45 11.93
CA ALA A 92 0.87 0.53 13.37
C ALA A 92 0.99 1.97 13.90
N ALA A 93 2.00 2.71 13.47
CA ALA A 93 2.17 4.12 13.85
C ALA A 93 0.99 4.98 13.37
N GLN A 94 0.53 4.78 12.13
CA GLN A 94 -0.62 5.51 11.61
C GLN A 94 -1.94 5.05 12.25
N GLY A 95 -2.11 3.75 12.52
CA GLY A 95 -3.25 3.24 13.26
C GLY A 95 -3.35 3.82 14.68
N TRP A 96 -2.23 3.89 15.40
CA TRP A 96 -2.14 4.55 16.70
C TRP A 96 -2.53 6.03 16.61
N ARG A 97 -2.01 6.75 15.61
CA ARG A 97 -2.33 8.16 15.37
C ARG A 97 -3.84 8.35 15.12
N CYS A 98 -4.44 7.52 14.27
CA CYS A 98 -5.87 7.59 13.99
C CYS A 98 -6.74 7.26 15.22
N LEU A 99 -6.32 6.30 16.06
CA LEU A 99 -7.00 6.00 17.33
C LEU A 99 -6.96 7.20 18.29
N PHE A 100 -5.80 7.86 18.38
CA PHE A 100 -5.67 9.07 19.17
C PHE A 100 -6.60 10.19 18.67
N TYR A 101 -6.75 10.38 17.36
CA TYR A 101 -7.69 11.35 16.79
C TYR A 101 -9.17 11.02 17.00
N LEU A 102 -9.51 9.73 17.07
CA LEU A 102 -10.87 9.31 17.42
C LEU A 102 -11.21 9.66 18.88
N HIS A 103 -10.22 9.59 19.78
CA HIS A 103 -10.42 9.85 21.21
C HIS A 103 -10.20 11.32 21.61
N GLY A 104 -9.21 11.98 21.01
CA GLY A 104 -8.87 13.38 21.22
C GLY A 104 -9.23 14.19 19.98
N ARG A 105 -10.19 15.11 20.12
CA ARG A 105 -10.73 15.97 19.05
C ARG A 105 -9.68 17.01 18.59
N HIS A 106 -8.59 16.55 18.01
CA HIS A 106 -7.46 17.37 17.59
C HIS A 106 -7.47 17.55 16.07
N ASP A 107 -7.34 18.80 15.62
CA ASP A 107 -7.37 19.14 14.21
C ASP A 107 -6.05 18.74 13.52
N ASP A 108 -6.16 18.04 12.39
CA ASP A 108 -5.00 17.69 11.55
C ASP A 108 -4.39 18.95 10.93
N THR A 109 -3.07 19.13 11.07
CA THR A 109 -2.35 20.20 10.37
C THR A 109 -2.20 19.86 8.88
N LEU A 110 -2.25 20.85 7.99
CA LEU A 110 -2.05 20.66 6.55
C LEU A 110 -0.73 19.95 6.23
N PHE A 111 0.34 20.25 6.98
CA PHE A 111 1.64 19.61 6.85
C PHE A 111 1.59 18.11 7.19
N SER A 112 0.86 17.73 8.24
CA SER A 112 0.65 16.33 8.59
C SER A 112 -0.09 15.57 7.48
N SER A 113 -1.15 16.17 6.93
CA SER A 113 -1.90 15.58 5.81
C SER A 113 -1.02 15.38 4.57
N PHE A 114 -0.19 16.38 4.24
CA PHE A 114 0.77 16.27 3.13
C PHE A 114 1.79 15.14 3.35
N LEU A 115 2.38 15.04 4.54
CA LEU A 115 3.33 13.98 4.87
C LEU A 115 2.68 12.58 4.79
N THR A 116 1.45 12.43 5.25
CA THR A 116 0.71 11.16 5.14
C THR A 116 0.49 10.74 3.69
N VAL A 117 0.14 11.68 2.80
CA VAL A 117 0.03 11.42 1.35
C VAL A 117 1.38 11.03 0.75
N LEU A 118 2.44 11.80 1.05
CA LEU A 118 3.78 11.52 0.52
C LEU A 118 4.24 10.12 0.94
N LEU A 119 4.14 9.80 2.22
CA LEU A 119 4.54 8.51 2.76
C LEU A 119 3.67 7.36 2.23
N SER A 120 2.35 7.54 2.09
CA SER A 120 1.48 6.49 1.55
C SER A 120 1.82 6.18 0.09
N VAL A 121 2.12 7.20 -0.72
CA VAL A 121 2.56 7.03 -2.11
C VAL A 121 3.93 6.36 -2.17
N CYS A 122 4.87 6.74 -1.31
CA CYS A 122 6.16 6.06 -1.22
C CYS A 122 6.00 4.57 -0.88
N VAL A 123 5.16 4.23 0.11
CA VAL A 123 4.93 2.83 0.49
C VAL A 123 4.24 2.06 -0.64
N LEU A 124 3.31 2.68 -1.36
CA LEU A 124 2.67 2.09 -2.53
C LEU A 124 3.68 1.66 -3.61
N PHE A 125 4.65 2.53 -3.93
CA PHE A 125 5.68 2.18 -4.91
C PHE A 125 6.62 1.09 -4.39
N LEU A 126 7.01 1.15 -3.12
CA LEU A 126 7.85 0.12 -2.49
C LEU A 126 7.15 -1.24 -2.47
N SER A 127 5.87 -1.28 -2.10
CA SER A 127 5.07 -2.51 -2.07
C SER A 127 4.82 -3.04 -3.48
N GLY A 128 4.49 -2.18 -4.45
CA GLY A 128 4.32 -2.58 -5.84
C GLY A 128 5.60 -3.16 -6.43
N GLY A 129 6.75 -2.51 -6.20
CA GLY A 129 8.05 -3.02 -6.63
C GLY A 129 8.39 -4.37 -5.99
N ALA A 130 8.15 -4.52 -4.68
CA ALA A 130 8.38 -5.78 -3.98
C ALA A 130 7.42 -6.89 -4.45
N SER A 131 6.17 -6.56 -4.79
CA SER A 131 5.18 -7.50 -5.34
C SER A 131 5.68 -8.07 -6.66
N VAL A 132 6.17 -7.22 -7.56
CA VAL A 132 6.73 -7.65 -8.86
C VAL A 132 7.97 -8.52 -8.66
N ILE A 133 8.91 -8.10 -7.81
CA ILE A 133 10.12 -8.87 -7.51
C ILE A 133 9.79 -10.25 -6.96
N LEU A 134 8.84 -10.34 -6.01
CA LEU A 134 8.42 -11.60 -5.42
C LEU A 134 7.72 -12.50 -6.44
N SER A 135 6.78 -11.95 -7.23
CA SER A 135 6.07 -12.71 -8.27
C SER A 135 7.02 -13.27 -9.34
N LEU A 136 7.94 -12.45 -9.86
CA LEU A 136 8.90 -12.89 -10.87
C LEU A 136 9.91 -13.89 -10.28
N GLY A 137 10.43 -13.63 -9.09
CA GLY A 137 11.38 -14.50 -8.42
C GLY A 137 10.76 -15.86 -8.06
N PHE A 138 9.49 -15.87 -7.65
CA PHE A 138 8.77 -17.09 -7.33
C PHE A 138 8.45 -17.91 -8.58
N SER A 139 8.05 -17.26 -9.69
CA SER A 139 7.88 -17.92 -10.98
C SER A 139 9.19 -18.56 -11.45
N SER A 140 10.30 -17.83 -11.38
CA SER A 140 11.63 -18.35 -11.76
C SER A 140 12.07 -19.54 -10.90
N TRP A 141 11.75 -19.53 -9.61
CA TRP A 141 11.98 -20.67 -8.73
C TRP A 141 11.11 -21.86 -9.13
N CYS A 142 9.82 -21.64 -9.38
CA CYS A 142 8.91 -22.68 -9.86
C CYS A 142 9.40 -23.31 -11.16
N ASP A 143 9.85 -22.51 -12.13
CA ASP A 143 10.38 -23.01 -13.39
C ASP A 143 11.66 -23.84 -13.18
N THR A 144 12.51 -23.47 -12.22
CA THR A 144 13.72 -24.25 -11.90
C THR A 144 13.36 -25.60 -11.27
N VAL A 145 12.36 -25.61 -10.39
CA VAL A 145 11.93 -26.82 -9.70
C VAL A 145 11.11 -27.75 -10.61
N THR A 146 10.27 -27.21 -11.49
CA THR A 146 9.51 -28.02 -12.47
C THR A 146 10.29 -28.30 -13.75
N ASP A 147 11.52 -27.81 -13.86
CA ASP A 147 12.37 -27.88 -15.05
C ASP A 147 11.63 -27.37 -16.30
N ALA A 148 11.12 -26.14 -16.23
CA ALA A 148 10.28 -25.52 -17.26
C ALA A 148 9.05 -26.36 -17.65
N ASN A 149 8.41 -26.99 -16.65
CA ASN A 149 7.25 -27.88 -16.80
C ASN A 149 7.53 -29.20 -17.56
N THR A 150 8.78 -29.65 -17.62
CA THR A 150 9.10 -31.01 -18.13
C THR A 150 8.80 -32.08 -17.08
N ARG A 151 8.79 -31.72 -15.79
CA ARG A 151 8.43 -32.63 -14.70
C ARG A 151 6.93 -32.91 -14.67
N PRO A 152 6.51 -34.13 -14.27
CA PRO A 152 5.10 -34.54 -14.27
C PRO A 152 4.26 -33.91 -13.15
N TYR A 153 4.89 -33.16 -12.24
CA TYR A 153 4.26 -32.52 -11.08
C TYR A 153 4.27 -31.01 -11.23
N SER A 154 3.25 -30.36 -10.67
CA SER A 154 3.16 -28.89 -10.62
C SER A 154 4.12 -28.28 -9.60
N CYS A 155 4.33 -26.96 -9.65
CA CYS A 155 5.14 -26.27 -8.64
C CYS A 155 4.59 -26.45 -7.22
N ALA A 156 3.26 -26.53 -7.05
CA ALA A 156 2.64 -26.78 -5.75
C ALA A 156 2.95 -28.18 -5.21
N GLU A 157 3.00 -29.19 -6.09
CA GLU A 157 3.33 -30.57 -5.73
C GLU A 157 4.83 -30.76 -5.50
N SER A 158 5.67 -29.92 -6.12
CA SER A 158 7.12 -30.06 -5.96
C SER A 158 7.62 -29.86 -4.52
N GLN A 159 6.84 -29.23 -3.64
CA GLN A 159 7.16 -29.12 -2.22
C GLN A 159 7.06 -30.47 -1.47
N SER A 160 6.31 -31.45 -2.00
CA SER A 160 6.19 -32.81 -1.44
C SER A 160 7.14 -33.82 -2.09
N VAL A 161 7.84 -33.42 -3.16
CA VAL A 161 8.85 -34.24 -3.84
C VAL A 161 10.23 -34.01 -3.20
N PRO A 162 11.01 -35.06 -2.91
CA PRO A 162 12.36 -34.89 -2.38
C PRO A 162 13.28 -34.29 -3.44
N LEU A 163 13.64 -33.01 -3.26
CA LEU A 163 14.58 -32.28 -4.13
C LEU A 163 16.05 -32.62 -3.86
N TYR A 164 16.34 -33.35 -2.76
CA TYR A 164 17.67 -33.73 -2.29
C TYR A 164 18.64 -32.55 -2.15
N LEU A 165 18.13 -31.42 -1.67
CA LEU A 165 18.93 -30.24 -1.33
C LEU A 165 19.26 -30.24 0.17
N ASP A 166 20.35 -29.57 0.55
CA ASP A 166 20.70 -29.32 1.94
C ASP A 166 19.84 -28.21 2.59
N VAL A 167 18.60 -28.02 2.13
CA VAL A 167 17.64 -27.04 2.64
C VAL A 167 16.26 -27.68 2.78
N ASN A 168 15.42 -27.12 3.64
CA ASN A 168 14.06 -27.61 3.79
C ASN A 168 13.12 -26.93 2.77
N THR A 169 12.55 -27.73 1.88
CA THR A 169 11.63 -27.28 0.83
C THR A 169 10.17 -27.65 1.12
N SER A 170 9.83 -28.20 2.29
CA SER A 170 8.51 -28.82 2.55
C SER A 170 7.31 -27.87 2.56
N SER A 171 7.51 -26.56 2.48
CA SER A 171 6.43 -25.56 2.53
C SER A 171 6.74 -24.30 1.71
N PHE A 172 7.74 -24.36 0.82
CA PHE A 172 8.18 -23.15 0.11
C PHE A 172 7.04 -22.54 -0.72
N PHE A 173 6.19 -23.38 -1.33
CA PHE A 173 5.12 -22.92 -2.21
C PHE A 173 4.02 -22.22 -1.41
N THR A 174 3.60 -22.78 -0.28
CA THR A 174 2.57 -22.18 0.58
C THR A 174 3.05 -20.86 1.18
N GLU A 175 4.29 -20.82 1.70
CA GLU A 175 4.84 -19.61 2.31
C GLU A 175 5.04 -18.48 1.27
N LEU A 176 5.63 -18.79 0.10
CA LEU A 176 5.88 -17.78 -0.93
C LEU A 176 4.60 -17.32 -1.64
N SER A 177 3.63 -18.21 -1.88
CA SER A 177 2.34 -17.82 -2.47
C SER A 177 1.51 -16.96 -1.51
N LEU A 178 1.51 -17.28 -0.21
CA LEU A 178 0.88 -16.46 0.82
C LEU A 178 1.54 -15.08 0.91
N ALA A 179 2.88 -15.02 0.93
CA ALA A 179 3.60 -13.75 0.90
C ALA A 179 3.27 -12.93 -0.35
N GLN A 180 3.20 -13.56 -1.53
CA GLN A 180 2.87 -12.91 -2.79
C GLN A 180 1.46 -12.31 -2.76
N ALA A 181 0.45 -13.10 -2.38
CA ALA A 181 -0.93 -12.64 -2.29
C ALA A 181 -1.06 -11.49 -1.28
N SER A 182 -0.40 -11.62 -0.12
CA SER A 182 -0.39 -10.60 0.93
C SER A 182 0.26 -9.30 0.46
N LEU A 183 1.37 -9.38 -0.30
CA LEU A 183 2.04 -8.19 -0.84
C LEU A 183 1.18 -7.44 -1.86
N TRP A 184 0.50 -8.15 -2.76
CA TRP A 184 -0.46 -7.53 -3.67
C TRP A 184 -1.63 -6.89 -2.91
N GLY A 185 -2.10 -7.54 -1.83
CA GLY A 185 -3.06 -6.97 -0.91
C GLY A 185 -2.57 -5.68 -0.23
N VAL A 186 -1.32 -5.67 0.25
CA VAL A 186 -0.65 -4.48 0.82
C VAL A 186 -0.61 -3.35 -0.22
N THR A 187 -0.23 -3.65 -1.46
CA THR A 187 -0.20 -2.67 -2.56
C THR A 187 -1.58 -2.09 -2.84
N ALA A 188 -2.63 -2.92 -2.88
CA ALA A 188 -4.01 -2.45 -3.05
C ALA A 188 -4.47 -1.57 -1.87
N LEU A 189 -4.12 -1.95 -0.64
CA LEU A 189 -4.43 -1.16 0.56
C LEU A 189 -3.73 0.20 0.53
N TRP A 190 -2.44 0.26 0.17
CA TRP A 190 -1.71 1.53 0.07
C TRP A 190 -2.20 2.41 -1.09
N LEU A 191 -2.70 1.81 -2.17
CA LEU A 191 -3.35 2.55 -3.24
C LEU A 191 -4.64 3.20 -2.73
N ALA A 192 -5.50 2.43 -2.06
CA ALA A 192 -6.73 2.94 -1.46
C ALA A 192 -6.44 4.05 -0.44
N GLN A 193 -5.44 3.85 0.43
CA GLN A 193 -5.00 4.85 1.41
C GLN A 193 -4.52 6.13 0.74
N SER A 194 -3.74 6.03 -0.33
CA SER A 194 -3.23 7.19 -1.07
C SER A 194 -4.35 7.98 -1.73
N ILE A 195 -5.34 7.29 -2.32
CA ILE A 195 -6.53 7.94 -2.89
C ILE A 195 -7.32 8.66 -1.80
N LEU A 196 -7.60 8.01 -0.67
CA LEU A 196 -8.35 8.61 0.43
C LEU A 196 -7.62 9.82 1.04
N ALA A 197 -6.29 9.72 1.23
CA ALA A 197 -5.47 10.81 1.75
C ALA A 197 -5.41 11.99 0.77
N PHE A 198 -5.33 11.73 -0.54
CA PHE A 198 -5.40 12.76 -1.56
C PHE A 198 -6.76 13.47 -1.57
N LEU A 199 -7.86 12.71 -1.49
CA LEU A 199 -9.22 13.28 -1.41
C LEU A 199 -9.39 14.17 -0.18
N ARG A 200 -8.85 13.76 0.98
CA ARG A 200 -8.83 14.58 2.21
C ARG A 200 -8.07 15.89 2.00
N LEU A 201 -6.86 15.81 1.43
CA LEU A 201 -6.04 16.99 1.20
C LEU A 201 -6.71 17.94 0.21
N TYR A 202 -7.29 17.41 -0.88
CA TYR A 202 -8.02 18.17 -1.87
C TYR A 202 -9.24 18.87 -1.28
N HIS A 203 -10.05 18.16 -0.47
CA HIS A 203 -11.21 18.73 0.20
C HIS A 203 -10.80 19.81 1.20
N SER A 204 -9.76 19.55 2.00
CA SER A 204 -9.22 20.51 2.97
C SER A 204 -8.73 21.79 2.29
N HIS A 205 -7.98 21.65 1.18
CA HIS A 205 -7.53 22.79 0.37
C HIS A 205 -8.69 23.53 -0.28
N SER A 206 -9.68 22.82 -0.83
CA SER A 206 -10.88 23.40 -1.44
C SER A 206 -11.70 24.20 -0.44
N GLN A 207 -11.85 23.73 0.80
CA GLN A 207 -12.53 24.50 1.86
C GLN A 207 -11.75 25.75 2.26
N HIS A 208 -10.42 25.69 2.32
CA HIS A 208 -9.58 26.86 2.60
C HIS A 208 -9.65 27.92 1.49
N MET A 209 -9.76 27.50 0.22
CA MET A 209 -9.92 28.41 -0.92
C MET A 209 -11.37 28.87 -1.12
N GLY A 210 -12.38 28.07 -0.79
CA GLY A 210 -13.80 28.42 -0.94
C GLY A 210 -14.34 29.30 0.18
N GLY A 211 -13.82 29.17 1.41
CA GLY A 211 -14.27 29.93 2.58
C GLY A 211 -14.19 31.45 2.45
N PRO A 212 -13.05 32.03 2.03
CA PRO A 212 -12.90 33.49 1.93
C PRO A 212 -13.74 34.11 0.79
N TRP A 213 -13.81 33.43 -0.36
CA TRP A 213 -14.49 33.94 -1.55
C TRP A 213 -16.01 33.84 -1.41
N LEU A 214 -16.52 32.74 -0.84
CA LEU A 214 -17.97 32.57 -0.63
C LEU A 214 -18.51 33.46 0.50
N HIS A 215 -17.67 33.87 1.46
CA HIS A 215 -18.02 34.90 2.45
C HIS A 215 -18.04 36.29 1.81
N ARG A 216 -17.03 36.62 1.00
CA ARG A 216 -16.94 37.89 0.26
C ARG A 216 -18.08 38.06 -0.74
N ASP A 217 -18.47 37.00 -1.44
CA ASP A 217 -19.60 37.03 -2.37
C ASP A 217 -20.94 37.16 -1.63
N LYS A 218 -21.09 36.53 -0.45
CA LYS A 218 -22.28 36.72 0.40
C LYS A 218 -22.38 38.14 0.97
N GLU A 219 -21.26 38.75 1.36
CA GLU A 219 -21.23 40.16 1.79
C GLU A 219 -21.58 41.11 0.65
N PHE A 220 -21.10 40.85 -0.58
CA PHE A 220 -21.47 41.65 -1.75
C PHE A 220 -22.96 41.52 -2.10
N LEU A 221 -23.55 40.32 -1.98
CA LEU A 221 -24.96 40.08 -2.28
C LEU A 221 -25.91 40.58 -1.18
N LEU A 222 -25.48 40.59 0.09
CA LEU A 222 -26.27 41.13 1.21
C LEU A 222 -26.08 42.64 1.40
N GLY A 223 -24.94 43.20 0.98
CA GLY A 223 -24.70 44.65 0.92
C GLY A 223 -25.42 45.37 -0.21
N GLN A 224 -26.00 44.62 -1.16
CA GLN A 224 -26.82 45.14 -2.27
C GLN A 224 -28.33 44.99 -2.04
N SER A 225 -28.82 44.85 -0.81
CA SER A 225 -30.24 45.12 -0.53
C SER A 225 -30.47 46.63 -0.64
N PRO A 226 -31.23 47.13 -1.64
CA PRO A 226 -31.54 48.55 -1.73
C PRO A 226 -32.46 48.90 -0.57
N THR A 227 -31.98 49.73 0.34
CA THR A 227 -32.88 50.57 1.14
C THR A 227 -33.44 51.63 0.19
N GLU A 228 -34.39 51.24 -0.66
CA GLU A 228 -35.23 52.16 -1.40
C GLU A 228 -36.69 51.92 -0.98
N SER A 229 -37.05 52.50 0.17
CA SER A 229 -38.43 52.85 0.48
C SER A 229 -38.47 54.21 1.20
N ILE A 230 -38.53 55.26 0.36
CA ILE A 230 -39.48 56.40 0.45
C ILE A 230 -39.48 57.25 1.73
N SER A 231 -39.12 58.54 1.62
CA SER A 231 -40.10 59.65 1.85
C SER A 231 -39.53 61.06 1.60
N SER A 232 -40.09 61.69 0.55
CA SER A 232 -40.54 63.10 0.43
C SER A 232 -39.74 64.25 1.07
N SER A 233 -39.29 65.19 0.23
CA SER A 233 -39.75 66.60 0.29
C SER A 233 -39.44 67.35 -1.01
N SER A 234 -40.45 68.02 -1.55
CA SER A 234 -40.38 68.90 -2.74
C SER A 234 -39.68 70.22 -2.39
N PRO A 235 -39.07 70.89 -3.38
CA PRO A 235 -39.25 72.35 -3.44
C PRO A 235 -39.63 72.92 -4.82
N ARG A 236 -40.26 74.08 -4.71
CA ARG A 236 -40.93 75.01 -5.65
C ARG A 236 -40.00 75.68 -6.68
N PRO A 237 -40.50 76.20 -7.83
CA PRO A 237 -39.70 76.92 -8.85
C PRO A 237 -39.42 78.40 -8.48
N PRO A 238 -38.60 79.15 -9.27
CA PRO A 238 -37.82 80.28 -8.78
C PRO A 238 -38.55 81.64 -8.88
N ALA A 239 -38.25 82.56 -7.96
CA ALA A 239 -38.61 83.98 -8.09
C ALA A 239 -37.51 84.88 -7.48
N THR A 240 -36.86 85.60 -8.38
CA THR A 240 -36.20 86.94 -8.41
C THR A 240 -35.89 87.73 -7.11
N PRO A 241 -34.85 88.59 -7.12
CA PRO A 241 -34.26 89.24 -5.95
C PRO A 241 -34.72 90.71 -5.76
N THR A 242 -34.83 91.17 -4.51
CA THR A 242 -34.97 92.60 -4.16
C THR A 242 -34.55 92.84 -2.70
N ILE A 243 -33.36 93.40 -2.45
CA ILE A 243 -33.05 94.80 -2.03
C ILE A 243 -33.20 95.09 -0.52
N PHE A 244 -32.02 95.26 0.11
CA PHE A 244 -31.53 96.33 1.01
C PHE A 244 -32.29 96.85 2.26
N ILE A 245 -31.43 97.05 3.29
CA ILE A 245 -31.47 97.80 4.56
C ILE A 245 -32.07 97.05 5.76
#